data_AF-A0A926Q1K7-F1
#
_entry.id   AF-A0A926Q1K7-F1
#
_cell.length_a   1.000
_cell.length_b   1.000
_cell.length_c   1.000
_cell.angle_alpha   90.00
_cell.angle_beta   90.00
_cell.angle_gamma   90.00
#
_symmetry.space_group_name_H-M   'P 1'
#
loop_
_entity.id
_entity.type
_entity.pdbx_description
1 polymer ?
#
loop_
_entity_poly.entity_id
_entity_poly.type
_entity_poly.pdbx_seq_one_letter_code
_entity_poly.pdbx_strand_id
1 'polypeptide(L)'
;MELAVRVFGNWLGENHPEITTFADVTRDHCLGWIGHIAEAPTERTGKPLGVMSRIQRISGLSQFFRDTAIWQYADVPGYTLIGAGDAPKFPQKVPRFIPDHELDKLMPVIDAIACPFQRAALLVARWSGARRTEIQRLPIDCLDRYPDGTPRLRLSGRKTYKERVVPLHEDAAEALQKVIDLRKNAPERPFTDERTGEEIRYLFMRHGKLLSTYYLFETSIQDACKAVGLVRPGGRDGTGRGTVSAHRFRHTVGTQLAERGAKLHTIMKVLGHTSVSMALVYAQVSDQEVLRDYRAVLGPGATIAGPAAEELRNSALPDASVDWLKTNFFKTELELGRCLRLPAEGPCECDLPSGRSRDE
;
A
#
# COMPACT_ATOMS: atom_id res chain seq x y z
N MET A 1 18.89 -3.61 -11.67
CA MET A 1 20.31 -3.35 -11.40
C MET A 1 21.14 -3.60 -12.65
N GLU A 2 21.26 -4.85 -13.14
CA GLU A 2 22.05 -5.22 -14.33
C GLU A 2 21.86 -4.29 -15.54
N LEU A 3 20.62 -4.08 -16.00
CA LEU A 3 20.34 -3.18 -17.14
C LEU A 3 20.85 -1.75 -16.91
N ALA A 4 20.76 -1.24 -15.68
CA ALA A 4 21.19 0.12 -15.36
C ALA A 4 22.72 0.23 -15.43
N VAL A 5 23.43 -0.73 -14.84
CA VAL A 5 24.89 -0.79 -14.87
C VAL A 5 25.40 -0.97 -16.30
N ARG A 6 24.78 -1.85 -17.10
CA ARG A 6 25.16 -2.05 -18.51
C ARG A 6 24.99 -0.78 -19.34
N VAL A 7 23.84 -0.10 -19.23
CA VAL A 7 23.59 1.13 -19.98
C VAL A 7 24.52 2.26 -19.52
N PHE A 8 24.84 2.33 -18.23
CA PHE A 8 25.81 3.29 -17.71
C PHE A 8 27.23 2.99 -18.21
N GLY A 9 27.67 1.74 -18.17
CA GLY A 9 28.99 1.32 -18.67
C GLY A 9 29.16 1.58 -20.17
N ASN A 10 28.13 1.31 -20.99
CA ASN A 10 28.16 1.65 -22.41
C ASN A 10 28.31 3.17 -22.63
N TRP A 11 27.54 3.97 -21.89
CA TRP A 11 27.62 5.43 -21.96
C TRP A 11 29.01 5.95 -21.54
N LEU A 12 29.61 5.38 -20.47
CA LEU A 12 30.98 5.70 -20.07
C LEU A 12 31.96 5.35 -21.19
N GLY A 13 31.87 4.16 -21.79
CA GLY A 13 32.77 3.77 -22.88
C GLY A 13 32.68 4.68 -24.12
N GLU A 14 31.51 5.26 -24.39
CA GLU A 14 31.29 6.18 -25.51
C GLU A 14 31.70 7.63 -25.20
N ASN A 15 31.49 8.12 -23.98
CA ASN A 15 31.63 9.55 -23.63
C ASN A 15 32.85 9.85 -22.74
N HIS A 16 33.37 8.83 -22.07
CA HIS A 16 34.48 8.89 -21.11
C HIS A 16 35.42 7.68 -21.29
N PRO A 17 36.03 7.49 -22.47
CA PRO A 17 36.89 6.33 -22.75
C PRO A 17 38.15 6.27 -21.88
N GLU A 18 38.50 7.37 -21.19
CA GLU A 18 39.56 7.42 -20.19
C GLU A 18 39.26 6.60 -18.93
N ILE A 19 37.97 6.33 -18.65
CA ILE A 19 37.53 5.56 -17.49
C ILE A 19 37.61 4.08 -17.82
N THR A 20 38.63 3.42 -17.25
CA THR A 20 38.87 1.99 -17.46
C THR A 20 38.44 1.11 -16.28
N THR A 21 38.21 1.73 -15.11
CA THR A 21 37.69 1.08 -13.90
C THR A 21 36.58 1.91 -13.26
N PHE A 22 35.69 1.26 -12.50
CA PHE A 22 34.65 1.98 -11.76
C PHE A 22 35.23 2.85 -10.64
N ALA A 23 36.46 2.60 -10.18
CA ALA A 23 37.14 3.41 -9.17
C ALA A 23 37.31 4.88 -9.61
N ASP A 24 37.44 5.13 -10.91
CA ASP A 24 37.60 6.48 -11.49
C ASP A 24 36.25 7.20 -11.69
N VAL A 25 35.13 6.52 -11.42
CA VAL A 25 33.81 7.12 -11.60
C VAL A 25 33.54 8.15 -10.50
N THR A 26 33.29 9.38 -10.93
CA THR A 26 32.94 10.49 -10.05
C THR A 26 31.44 10.74 -10.05
N ARG A 27 30.99 11.60 -9.13
CA ARG A 27 29.61 12.10 -9.09
C ARG A 27 29.23 12.80 -10.39
N ASP A 28 30.15 13.53 -11.01
CA ASP A 28 29.89 14.26 -12.26
C ASP A 28 29.58 13.32 -13.43
N HIS A 29 30.28 12.18 -13.53
CA HIS A 29 29.95 11.16 -14.53
C HIS A 29 28.53 10.59 -14.32
N CYS A 30 28.13 10.38 -13.06
CA CYS A 30 26.78 9.94 -12.74
C CYS A 30 25.71 11.00 -13.09
N LEU A 31 25.96 12.28 -12.80
CA LEU A 31 25.04 13.37 -13.13
C LEU A 31 24.95 13.60 -14.65
N GLY A 32 26.08 13.52 -15.36
CA GLY A 32 26.14 13.57 -16.83
C GLY A 32 25.29 12.47 -17.45
N TRP A 33 25.41 11.23 -16.96
CA TRP A 33 24.57 10.13 -17.41
C TRP A 33 23.09 10.33 -17.11
N ILE A 34 22.74 10.84 -15.92
CA ILE A 34 21.35 11.15 -15.54
C ILE A 34 20.73 12.18 -16.51
N GLY A 35 21.52 13.18 -16.91
CA GLY A 35 21.16 14.15 -17.95
C GLY A 35 20.97 13.46 -19.31
N HIS A 36 21.94 12.66 -19.73
CA HIS A 36 21.88 11.92 -21.00
C HIS A 36 20.62 11.05 -21.11
N ILE A 37 20.31 10.22 -20.11
CA ILE A 37 19.12 9.35 -20.15
C ILE A 37 17.79 10.11 -20.07
N ALA A 38 17.81 11.41 -19.72
CA ALA A 38 16.65 12.26 -19.73
C ALA A 38 16.26 12.70 -21.14
N GLU A 39 17.25 12.83 -22.04
CA GLU A 39 17.09 13.40 -23.37
C GLU A 39 17.26 12.35 -24.48
N ALA A 40 18.10 11.34 -24.25
CA ALA A 40 18.47 10.36 -25.26
C ALA A 40 17.23 9.57 -25.75
N PRO A 41 17.00 9.51 -27.07
CA PRO A 41 15.90 8.75 -27.64
C PRO A 41 16.16 7.26 -27.47
N THR A 42 15.12 6.51 -27.15
CA THR A 42 15.21 5.04 -27.10
C THR A 42 15.14 4.46 -28.51
N GLU A 43 16.02 3.50 -28.83
CA GLU A 43 16.03 2.78 -30.12
C GLU A 43 14.63 2.24 -30.52
N ARG A 44 13.86 1.78 -29.54
CA ARG A 44 12.55 1.16 -29.76
C ARG A 44 11.43 2.15 -30.08
N THR A 45 11.52 3.40 -29.62
CA THR A 45 10.40 4.36 -29.75
C THR A 45 10.78 5.71 -30.35
N GLY A 46 12.08 5.98 -30.55
CA GLY A 46 12.59 7.28 -30.98
C GLY A 46 12.34 8.42 -29.98
N LYS A 47 11.80 8.11 -28.79
CA LYS A 47 11.43 9.08 -27.76
C LYS A 47 12.27 8.90 -26.50
N PRO A 48 12.45 9.98 -25.71
CA PRO A 48 13.11 9.91 -24.41
C PRO A 48 12.42 8.95 -23.46
N LEU A 49 13.18 8.44 -22.48
CA LEU A 49 12.65 7.53 -21.48
C LEU A 49 11.59 8.22 -20.62
N GLY A 50 10.47 7.52 -20.41
CA GLY A 50 9.47 7.96 -19.43
C GLY A 50 10.07 8.06 -18.03
N VAL A 51 9.55 8.99 -17.22
CA VAL A 51 10.02 9.30 -15.85
C VAL A 51 10.24 8.03 -15.01
N MET A 52 9.34 7.04 -15.13
CA MET A 52 9.48 5.79 -14.39
C MET A 52 10.69 4.95 -14.76
N SER A 53 10.93 4.83 -16.06
CA SER A 53 12.08 4.07 -16.56
C SER A 53 13.38 4.77 -16.17
N ARG A 54 13.39 6.11 -16.14
CA ARG A 54 14.52 6.89 -15.61
C ARG A 54 14.74 6.61 -14.13
N ILE A 55 13.73 6.76 -13.27
CA ILE A 55 13.83 6.48 -11.83
C ILE A 55 14.35 5.06 -11.58
N GLN A 56 13.84 4.05 -12.30
CA GLN A 56 14.30 2.66 -12.15
C GLN A 56 15.77 2.47 -12.54
N ARG A 57 16.24 3.13 -13.61
CA ARG A 57 17.64 3.07 -14.02
C ARG A 57 18.55 3.77 -13.00
N ILE A 58 18.19 4.98 -12.59
CA ILE A 58 18.93 5.76 -11.59
C ILE A 58 19.00 5.01 -10.25
N SER A 59 17.86 4.47 -9.79
CA SER A 59 17.80 3.71 -8.54
C SER A 59 18.62 2.42 -8.61
N GLY A 60 18.63 1.75 -9.78
CA GLY A 60 19.44 0.55 -10.00
C GLY A 60 20.95 0.82 -9.98
N LEU A 61 21.39 1.94 -10.56
CA LEU A 61 22.79 2.35 -10.52
C LEU A 61 23.21 2.83 -9.12
N SER A 62 22.35 3.61 -8.48
CA SER A 62 22.53 4.07 -7.11
C SER A 62 22.59 2.90 -6.13
N GLN A 63 21.82 1.83 -6.35
CA GLN A 63 21.91 0.60 -5.58
C GLN A 63 23.23 -0.13 -5.80
N PHE A 64 23.69 -0.25 -7.06
CA PHE A 64 24.96 -0.88 -7.36
C PHE A 64 26.12 -0.23 -6.58
N PHE A 65 26.28 1.11 -6.67
CA PHE A 65 27.36 1.80 -5.96
C PHE A 65 27.23 1.74 -4.44
N ARG A 66 26.01 1.76 -3.88
CA ARG A 66 25.82 1.59 -2.44
C ARG A 66 26.22 0.19 -1.98
N ASP A 67 25.74 -0.84 -2.67
CA ASP A 67 25.96 -2.23 -2.28
C ASP A 67 27.46 -2.57 -2.40
N THR A 68 28.12 -2.15 -3.48
CA THR A 68 29.57 -2.38 -3.67
C THR A 68 30.45 -1.58 -2.71
N ALA A 69 30.02 -0.36 -2.32
CA ALA A 69 30.69 0.40 -1.26
C ALA A 69 30.53 -0.28 0.12
N ILE A 70 29.34 -0.79 0.44
CA ILE A 70 29.09 -1.56 1.68
C ILE A 70 29.95 -2.82 1.72
N TRP A 71 30.11 -3.50 0.58
CA TRP A 71 30.95 -4.69 0.46
C TRP A 71 32.44 -4.39 0.30
N GLN A 72 32.85 -3.12 0.29
CA GLN A 72 34.24 -2.69 0.20
C GLN A 72 34.99 -3.24 -1.01
N TYR A 73 34.33 -3.27 -2.17
CA TYR A 73 35.01 -3.66 -3.41
C TYR A 73 36.06 -2.60 -3.75
N ALA A 74 37.29 -3.02 -4.07
CA ALA A 74 38.41 -2.11 -4.29
C ALA A 74 38.22 -1.23 -5.55
N ASP A 75 37.59 -1.78 -6.59
CA ASP A 75 37.45 -1.13 -7.90
C ASP A 75 36.19 -0.27 -8.03
N VAL A 76 35.63 0.21 -6.91
CA VAL A 76 34.46 1.10 -6.91
C VAL A 76 34.63 2.25 -5.90
N PRO A 77 33.93 3.38 -6.10
CA PRO A 77 34.01 4.47 -5.15
C PRO A 77 33.34 4.10 -3.82
N GLY A 78 34.06 4.28 -2.71
CA GLY A 78 33.58 3.97 -1.35
C GLY A 78 32.58 4.98 -0.76
N TYR A 79 32.05 5.89 -1.58
CA TYR A 79 31.12 6.95 -1.14
C TYR A 79 29.92 7.04 -2.09
N THR A 80 28.86 7.71 -1.61
CA THR A 80 27.60 7.80 -2.38
C THR A 80 27.73 8.76 -3.56
N LEU A 81 27.69 8.23 -4.78
CA LEU A 81 27.72 9.03 -6.02
C LEU A 81 26.36 9.61 -6.42
N ILE A 82 25.27 8.89 -6.12
CA ILE A 82 23.89 9.25 -6.51
C ILE A 82 23.03 9.35 -5.26
N GLY A 83 22.59 10.57 -4.95
CA GLY A 83 21.72 10.91 -3.84
C GLY A 83 20.23 10.86 -4.19
N ALA A 84 19.39 11.03 -3.16
CA ALA A 84 17.93 10.97 -3.29
C ALA A 84 17.34 12.08 -4.18
N GLY A 85 18.02 13.23 -4.26
CA GLY A 85 17.58 14.39 -5.06
C GLY A 85 17.91 14.30 -6.55
N ASP A 86 18.78 13.36 -6.96
CA ASP A 86 19.25 13.25 -8.34
C ASP A 86 18.24 12.54 -9.25
N ALA A 87 17.32 11.77 -8.66
CA ALA A 87 16.22 11.15 -9.38
C ALA A 87 15.07 12.15 -9.58
N PRO A 88 14.39 12.15 -10.74
CA PRO A 88 13.23 13.01 -10.94
C PRO A 88 12.12 12.63 -9.95
N LYS A 89 11.40 13.64 -9.44
CA LYS A 89 10.26 13.39 -8.57
C LYS A 89 9.22 12.56 -9.31
N PHE A 90 8.71 11.54 -8.62
CA PHE A 90 7.64 10.71 -9.15
C PHE A 90 6.37 11.57 -9.25
N PRO A 91 5.78 11.77 -10.45
CA PRO A 91 4.53 12.50 -10.56
C PRO A 91 3.45 11.71 -9.80
N GLN A 92 2.79 12.34 -8.82
CA GLN A 92 1.70 11.71 -8.10
C GLN A 92 0.62 11.30 -9.11
N LYS A 93 0.43 9.99 -9.26
CA LYS A 93 -0.58 9.46 -10.18
C LYS A 93 -1.82 9.13 -9.36
N VAL A 94 -2.94 9.69 -9.78
CA VAL A 94 -4.26 9.26 -9.32
C VAL A 94 -4.40 7.77 -9.63
N PRO A 95 -4.92 6.95 -8.68
CA PRO A 95 -5.21 5.55 -8.93
C PRO A 95 -6.06 5.39 -10.18
N ARG A 96 -5.67 4.47 -11.07
CA ARG A 96 -6.47 4.16 -12.25
C ARG A 96 -7.50 3.11 -11.91
N PHE A 97 -8.50 3.48 -11.11
CA PHE A 97 -9.65 2.61 -10.88
C PHE A 97 -10.48 2.46 -12.17
N ILE A 98 -11.38 1.48 -12.19
CA ILE A 98 -12.38 1.28 -13.24
C ILE A 98 -13.64 2.06 -12.81
N PRO A 99 -14.05 3.10 -13.55
CA PRO A 99 -15.31 3.82 -13.28
C PRO A 99 -16.52 2.89 -13.33
N ASP A 100 -17.56 3.21 -12.56
CA ASP A 100 -18.74 2.36 -12.45
C ASP A 100 -19.39 2.07 -13.81
N HIS A 101 -19.51 3.07 -14.69
CA HIS A 101 -20.06 2.86 -16.04
C HIS A 101 -19.22 1.93 -16.95
N GLU A 102 -17.91 1.83 -16.74
CA GLU A 102 -17.07 0.84 -17.42
C GLU A 102 -17.27 -0.54 -16.79
N LEU A 103 -17.43 -0.58 -15.47
CA LEU A 103 -17.59 -1.78 -14.67
C LEU A 103 -18.93 -2.46 -14.95
N ASP A 104 -20.02 -1.70 -15.03
CA ASP A 104 -21.37 -2.17 -15.35
C ASP A 104 -21.42 -2.89 -16.71
N LYS A 105 -20.60 -2.45 -17.66
CA LYS A 105 -20.44 -3.11 -18.96
C LYS A 105 -19.61 -4.39 -18.84
N LEU A 106 -18.52 -4.36 -18.06
CA LEU A 106 -17.57 -5.46 -17.95
C LEU A 106 -18.10 -6.65 -17.13
N MET A 107 -18.84 -6.39 -16.05
CA MET A 107 -19.26 -7.43 -15.10
C MET A 107 -20.10 -8.53 -15.78
N PRO A 108 -21.14 -8.23 -16.59
CA PRO A 108 -21.91 -9.26 -17.29
C PRO A 108 -21.04 -10.16 -18.18
N VAL A 109 -20.03 -9.60 -18.84
CA VAL A 109 -19.10 -10.35 -19.69
C VAL A 109 -18.19 -11.24 -18.84
N ILE A 110 -17.69 -10.73 -17.71
CA ILE A 110 -16.87 -11.50 -16.77
C ILE A 110 -17.68 -12.65 -16.17
N ASP A 111 -18.94 -12.42 -15.81
CA ASP A 111 -19.84 -13.42 -15.25
C ASP A 111 -20.15 -14.54 -16.25
N ALA A 112 -20.19 -14.22 -17.54
CA ALA A 112 -20.40 -15.17 -18.62
C ALA A 112 -19.14 -15.94 -19.07
N ILE A 113 -17.97 -15.71 -18.47
CA ILE A 113 -16.74 -16.43 -18.84
C ILE A 113 -16.90 -17.93 -18.59
N ALA A 114 -16.81 -18.72 -19.67
CA ALA A 114 -16.97 -20.17 -19.64
C ALA A 114 -15.86 -20.89 -18.86
N CYS A 115 -14.62 -20.38 -18.90
CA CYS A 115 -13.51 -21.00 -18.19
C CYS A 115 -13.62 -20.73 -16.67
N PRO A 116 -13.81 -21.76 -15.83
CA PRO A 116 -14.01 -21.56 -14.39
C PRO A 116 -12.79 -20.93 -13.71
N PHE A 117 -11.57 -21.27 -14.15
CA PHE A 117 -10.34 -20.68 -13.62
C PHE A 117 -10.24 -19.19 -13.89
N GLN A 118 -10.52 -18.75 -15.12
CA GLN A 118 -10.46 -17.33 -15.49
C GLN A 118 -11.57 -16.54 -14.79
N ARG A 119 -12.80 -17.07 -14.78
CA ARG A 119 -13.95 -16.46 -14.10
C ARG A 119 -13.67 -16.25 -12.62
N ALA A 120 -13.25 -17.31 -11.91
CA ALA A 120 -12.94 -17.23 -10.48
C ALA A 120 -11.79 -16.25 -10.20
N ALA A 121 -10.72 -16.27 -10.99
CA ALA A 121 -9.59 -15.35 -10.80
C ALA A 121 -10.01 -13.87 -10.94
N LEU A 122 -10.86 -13.54 -11.92
CA LEU A 122 -11.35 -12.18 -12.13
C LEU A 122 -12.33 -11.73 -11.06
N LEU A 123 -13.29 -12.57 -10.67
CA LEU A 123 -14.24 -12.24 -9.60
C LEU A 123 -13.53 -12.06 -8.27
N VAL A 124 -12.56 -12.92 -7.94
CA VAL A 124 -11.73 -12.72 -6.76
C VAL A 124 -10.96 -11.40 -6.85
N ALA A 125 -10.35 -11.05 -7.99
CA ALA A 125 -9.66 -9.77 -8.14
C ALA A 125 -10.60 -8.57 -7.94
N ARG A 126 -11.81 -8.64 -8.51
CA ARG A 126 -12.85 -7.61 -8.44
C ARG A 126 -13.36 -7.38 -7.02
N TRP A 127 -13.58 -8.45 -6.26
CA TRP A 127 -14.27 -8.39 -4.96
C TRP A 127 -13.33 -8.37 -3.75
N SER A 128 -12.09 -8.83 -3.89
CA SER A 128 -11.11 -8.84 -2.78
C SER A 128 -10.03 -7.76 -2.88
N GLY A 129 -9.77 -7.22 -4.08
CA GLY A 129 -8.61 -6.35 -4.34
C GLY A 129 -7.25 -7.05 -4.18
N ALA A 130 -7.22 -8.40 -4.15
CA ALA A 130 -6.00 -9.18 -4.10
C ALA A 130 -5.12 -8.97 -5.34
N ARG A 131 -3.80 -9.10 -5.17
CA ARG A 131 -2.85 -8.99 -6.29
C ARG A 131 -2.96 -10.25 -7.16
N ARG A 132 -2.78 -10.11 -8.48
CA ARG A 132 -2.80 -11.24 -9.43
C ARG A 132 -1.89 -12.41 -9.02
N THR A 133 -0.73 -12.12 -8.41
CA THR A 133 0.22 -13.12 -7.93
C THR A 133 -0.20 -13.78 -6.62
N GLU A 134 -0.97 -13.08 -5.78
CA GLU A 134 -1.59 -13.66 -4.59
C GLU A 134 -2.71 -14.62 -5.02
N ILE A 135 -3.55 -14.19 -5.97
CA ILE A 135 -4.65 -15.01 -6.50
C ILE A 135 -4.14 -16.27 -7.18
N GLN A 136 -3.12 -16.16 -8.05
CA GLN A 136 -2.49 -17.31 -8.73
C GLN A 136 -2.02 -18.40 -7.75
N ARG A 137 -1.66 -18.01 -6.52
CA ARG A 137 -1.10 -18.88 -5.47
C ARG A 137 -2.06 -19.08 -4.31
N LEU A 138 -3.37 -19.00 -4.56
CA LEU A 138 -4.36 -19.38 -3.55
C LEU A 138 -4.29 -20.88 -3.27
N PRO A 139 -4.13 -21.31 -2.01
CA PRO A 139 -4.21 -22.71 -1.64
C PRO A 139 -5.66 -23.21 -1.70
N ILE A 140 -5.84 -24.54 -1.73
CA ILE A 140 -7.17 -25.16 -1.87
C ILE A 140 -8.13 -24.86 -0.71
N ASP A 141 -7.58 -24.59 0.48
CA ASP A 141 -8.27 -24.25 1.72
C ASP A 141 -8.41 -22.74 1.94
N CYS A 142 -8.23 -21.92 0.90
CA CYS A 142 -8.26 -20.47 1.02
C CYS A 142 -9.63 -19.85 1.29
N LEU A 143 -10.72 -20.61 1.12
CA LEU A 143 -12.09 -20.13 1.29
C LEU A 143 -12.70 -20.74 2.56
N ASP A 144 -13.11 -19.88 3.48
CA ASP A 144 -13.85 -20.23 4.68
C ASP A 144 -14.97 -19.20 4.93
N ARG A 145 -15.68 -19.31 6.05
CA ARG A 145 -16.78 -18.40 6.41
C ARG A 145 -16.56 -17.81 7.80
N TYR A 146 -17.06 -16.60 8.02
CA TYR A 146 -17.24 -16.03 9.36
C TYR A 146 -18.39 -16.75 10.10
N PRO A 147 -18.52 -16.57 11.43
CA PRO A 147 -19.60 -17.19 12.21
C PRO A 147 -21.01 -16.82 11.73
N ASP A 148 -21.18 -15.65 11.10
CA ASP A 148 -22.44 -15.16 10.52
C ASP A 148 -22.74 -15.74 9.12
N GLY A 149 -21.86 -16.60 8.60
CA GLY A 149 -21.97 -17.18 7.27
C GLY A 149 -21.29 -16.38 6.16
N THR A 150 -20.81 -15.15 6.41
CA THR A 150 -20.17 -14.32 5.38
C THR A 150 -18.90 -15.02 4.83
N PRO A 151 -18.73 -15.16 3.50
CA PRO A 151 -17.53 -15.75 2.92
C PRO A 151 -16.29 -14.91 3.25
N ARG A 152 -15.17 -15.60 3.52
CA ARG A 152 -13.90 -14.95 3.80
C ARG A 152 -12.77 -15.66 3.06
N LEU A 153 -11.86 -14.86 2.50
CA LEU A 153 -10.74 -15.31 1.69
C LEU A 153 -9.44 -15.14 2.46
N ARG A 154 -8.68 -16.21 2.59
CA ARG A 154 -7.33 -16.22 3.16
C ARG A 154 -6.29 -15.99 2.07
N LEU A 155 -5.56 -14.90 2.20
CA LEU A 155 -4.49 -14.51 1.26
C LEU A 155 -3.13 -14.72 1.93
N SER A 156 -2.31 -15.56 1.30
CA SER A 156 -0.94 -15.82 1.75
C SER A 156 -0.06 -14.58 1.55
N GLY A 157 0.69 -14.23 2.59
CA GLY A 157 1.36 -12.94 2.72
C GLY A 157 2.70 -12.79 2.01
N ARG A 158 3.05 -13.51 0.94
CA ARG A 158 4.47 -13.64 0.52
C ARG A 158 5.23 -12.33 0.24
N LYS A 159 4.56 -11.25 -0.24
CA LYS A 159 5.22 -9.94 -0.48
C LYS A 159 5.29 -9.05 0.77
N THR A 160 4.40 -9.25 1.73
CA THR A 160 4.23 -8.40 2.93
C THR A 160 4.45 -9.16 4.23
N TYR A 161 4.82 -10.43 4.14
CA TYR A 161 5.06 -11.43 5.18
C TYR A 161 3.94 -11.61 6.21
N LYS A 162 2.73 -11.13 5.92
CA LYS A 162 1.55 -11.26 6.79
C LYS A 162 0.40 -11.85 6.00
N GLU A 163 -0.06 -13.01 6.44
CA GLU A 163 -1.35 -13.53 6.00
C GLU A 163 -2.44 -12.53 6.35
N ARG A 164 -3.43 -12.42 5.47
CA ARG A 164 -4.61 -11.60 5.73
C ARG A 164 -5.86 -12.32 5.32
N VAL A 165 -6.91 -12.10 6.09
CA VAL A 165 -8.26 -12.57 5.79
C VAL A 165 -9.07 -11.35 5.37
N VAL A 166 -9.81 -11.49 4.28
CA VAL A 166 -10.69 -10.45 3.75
C VAL A 166 -12.09 -11.00 3.55
N PRO A 167 -13.16 -10.27 3.91
CA PRO A 167 -14.51 -10.64 3.48
C PRO A 167 -14.58 -10.72 1.95
N LEU A 168 -15.33 -11.68 1.43
CA LEU A 168 -15.47 -11.93 0.00
C LEU A 168 -16.95 -11.92 -0.38
N HIS A 169 -17.26 -11.30 -1.53
CA HIS A 169 -18.61 -11.32 -2.10
C HIS A 169 -19.02 -12.74 -2.51
N GLU A 170 -20.31 -13.07 -2.37
CA GLU A 170 -20.84 -14.41 -2.67
C GLU A 170 -20.53 -14.86 -4.10
N ASP A 171 -20.71 -14.02 -5.12
CA ASP A 171 -20.35 -14.38 -6.51
C ASP A 171 -18.90 -14.87 -6.68
N ALA A 172 -17.96 -14.22 -5.99
CA ALA A 172 -16.56 -14.63 -6.02
C ALA A 172 -16.34 -15.92 -5.21
N ALA A 173 -17.03 -16.06 -4.08
CA ALA A 173 -16.98 -17.27 -3.27
C ALA A 173 -17.54 -18.49 -4.04
N GLU A 174 -18.67 -18.35 -4.70
CA GLU A 174 -19.28 -19.39 -5.55
C GLU A 174 -18.37 -19.77 -6.72
N ALA A 175 -17.80 -18.78 -7.41
CA ALA A 175 -16.88 -19.03 -8.51
C ALA A 175 -15.62 -19.78 -8.03
N LEU A 176 -15.10 -19.38 -6.87
CA LEU A 176 -13.94 -20.01 -6.25
C LEU A 176 -14.26 -21.42 -5.77
N GLN A 177 -15.45 -21.65 -5.20
CA GLN A 177 -15.92 -22.97 -4.77
C GLN A 177 -15.99 -23.94 -5.95
N LYS A 178 -16.50 -23.51 -7.11
CA LYS A 178 -16.50 -24.33 -8.34
C LYS A 178 -15.09 -24.77 -8.73
N VAL A 179 -14.09 -23.89 -8.61
CA VAL A 179 -12.68 -24.24 -8.87
C VAL A 179 -12.14 -25.17 -7.80
N ILE A 180 -12.45 -24.95 -6.51
CA ILE A 180 -12.08 -25.84 -5.41
C ILE A 180 -12.59 -27.26 -5.67
N ASP A 181 -13.84 -27.42 -6.08
CA ASP A 181 -14.46 -28.73 -6.31
C ASP A 181 -13.84 -29.47 -7.50
N LEU A 182 -13.51 -28.75 -8.59
CA LEU A 182 -12.74 -29.29 -9.71
C LEU A 182 -11.33 -29.76 -9.28
N ARG A 183 -10.73 -29.09 -8.28
CA ARG A 183 -9.37 -29.36 -7.80
C ARG A 183 -9.29 -30.45 -6.74
N LYS A 184 -10.31 -30.59 -5.89
CA LYS A 184 -10.37 -31.62 -4.83
C LYS A 184 -10.18 -33.02 -5.40
N ASN A 185 -10.80 -33.29 -6.55
CA ASN A 185 -10.80 -34.60 -7.21
C ASN A 185 -9.63 -34.80 -8.20
N ALA A 186 -8.76 -33.80 -8.38
CA ALA A 186 -7.65 -33.90 -9.34
C ALA A 186 -6.44 -34.63 -8.72
N PRO A 187 -5.81 -35.60 -9.42
CA PRO A 187 -4.69 -36.41 -8.90
C PRO A 187 -3.33 -35.68 -8.90
N GLU A 188 -3.31 -34.36 -8.71
CA GLU A 188 -2.09 -33.56 -8.85
C GLU A 188 -1.31 -33.44 -7.53
N ARG A 189 0.01 -33.65 -7.64
CA ARG A 189 0.99 -33.54 -6.53
C ARG A 189 1.06 -32.11 -5.97
N PRO A 190 1.20 -31.94 -4.64
CA PRO A 190 1.46 -30.64 -4.04
C PRO A 190 2.82 -30.06 -4.48
N PHE A 191 2.93 -28.74 -4.39
CA PHE A 191 4.20 -28.02 -4.52
C PHE A 191 4.84 -27.89 -3.15
N THR A 192 6.16 -28.05 -3.08
CA THR A 192 6.93 -27.62 -1.90
C THR A 192 7.15 -26.12 -1.98
N ASP A 193 6.69 -25.37 -0.98
CA ASP A 193 7.03 -23.95 -0.87
C ASP A 193 8.54 -23.83 -0.59
N GLU A 194 9.28 -23.23 -1.52
CA GLU A 194 10.75 -23.08 -1.43
C GLU A 194 11.24 -22.38 -0.16
N ARG A 195 10.37 -21.64 0.53
CA ARG A 195 10.72 -20.85 1.70
C ARG A 195 10.30 -21.53 3.01
N THR A 196 9.15 -22.19 3.06
CA THR A 196 8.67 -22.87 4.28
C THR A 196 8.91 -24.38 4.28
N GLY A 197 9.18 -24.98 3.11
CA GLY A 197 9.29 -26.42 2.95
C GLY A 197 7.94 -27.15 2.99
N GLU A 198 6.82 -26.43 3.13
CA GLU A 198 5.49 -27.02 3.26
C GLU A 198 4.93 -27.47 1.91
N GLU A 199 4.19 -28.59 1.93
CA GLU A 199 3.46 -29.06 0.76
C GLU A 199 2.13 -28.31 0.60
N ILE A 200 2.04 -27.49 -0.43
CA ILE A 200 0.88 -26.65 -0.72
C ILE A 200 0.22 -27.11 -2.03
N ARG A 201 -1.09 -27.35 -1.98
CA ARG A 201 -1.92 -27.56 -3.17
C ARG A 201 -2.57 -26.25 -3.60
N TYR A 202 -2.13 -25.71 -4.72
CA TYR A 202 -2.70 -24.48 -5.29
C TYR A 202 -3.96 -24.75 -6.13
N LEU A 203 -4.87 -23.78 -6.14
CA LEU A 203 -6.11 -23.81 -6.91
C LEU A 203 -5.88 -23.63 -8.42
N PHE A 204 -5.12 -22.61 -8.81
CA PHE A 204 -4.93 -22.26 -10.22
C PHE A 204 -3.76 -23.03 -10.82
N MET A 205 -3.95 -24.33 -10.97
CA MET A 205 -2.93 -25.27 -11.42
C MET A 205 -3.51 -26.25 -12.44
N ARG A 206 -2.71 -26.60 -13.44
CA ARG A 206 -3.06 -27.57 -14.47
C ARG A 206 -1.80 -28.32 -14.91
N HIS A 207 -1.88 -29.65 -15.00
CA HIS A 207 -0.77 -30.51 -15.43
C HIS A 207 0.51 -30.30 -14.60
N GLY A 208 0.38 -30.17 -13.27
CA GLY A 208 1.57 -30.03 -12.43
C GLY A 208 2.17 -28.61 -12.40
N LYS A 209 1.57 -27.62 -13.07
CA LYS A 209 2.11 -26.26 -13.17
C LYS A 209 1.08 -25.19 -12.81
N LEU A 210 1.53 -24.12 -12.18
CA LEU A 210 0.71 -22.94 -11.95
C LEU A 210 0.27 -22.34 -13.29
N LEU A 211 -1.03 -22.05 -13.42
CA LEU A 211 -1.57 -21.31 -14.54
C LEU A 211 -0.93 -19.92 -14.56
N SER A 212 -0.52 -19.45 -15.75
CA SER A 212 0.16 -18.15 -15.85
C SER A 212 -0.80 -17.01 -15.48
N THR A 213 -0.27 -15.94 -14.87
CA THR A 213 -1.09 -14.74 -14.63
C THR A 213 -1.65 -14.19 -15.94
N TYR A 214 -0.86 -14.27 -17.02
CA TYR A 214 -1.30 -13.84 -18.35
C TYR A 214 -2.57 -14.57 -18.81
N TYR A 215 -2.64 -15.89 -18.61
CA TYR A 215 -3.82 -16.69 -18.94
C TYR A 215 -5.01 -16.43 -18.02
N LEU A 216 -4.76 -16.27 -16.71
CA LEU A 216 -5.84 -16.07 -15.73
C LEU A 216 -6.48 -14.68 -15.86
N PHE A 217 -5.67 -13.67 -16.19
CA PHE A 217 -6.08 -12.27 -16.14
C PHE A 217 -5.97 -11.58 -17.50
N GLU A 218 -4.76 -11.49 -18.07
CA GLU A 218 -4.56 -10.65 -19.24
C GLU A 218 -5.36 -11.09 -20.46
N THR A 219 -5.48 -12.39 -20.77
CA THR A 219 -6.30 -12.85 -21.91
C THR A 219 -7.78 -12.52 -21.70
N SER A 220 -8.35 -12.97 -20.58
CA SER A 220 -9.78 -12.80 -20.28
C SER A 220 -10.20 -11.34 -20.12
N ILE A 221 -9.35 -10.49 -19.53
CA ILE A 221 -9.61 -9.04 -19.43
C ILE A 221 -9.58 -8.39 -20.82
N GLN A 222 -8.63 -8.77 -21.68
CA GLN A 222 -8.56 -8.19 -23.02
C GLN A 222 -9.76 -8.59 -23.86
N ASP A 223 -10.18 -9.86 -23.79
CA ASP A 223 -11.38 -10.35 -24.49
C ASP A 223 -12.64 -9.63 -23.96
N ALA A 224 -12.78 -9.50 -22.64
CA ALA A 224 -13.87 -8.75 -22.04
C ALA A 224 -13.88 -7.27 -22.47
N CYS A 225 -12.72 -6.60 -22.46
CA CYS A 225 -12.60 -5.22 -22.92
C CYS A 225 -13.01 -5.05 -24.39
N LYS A 226 -12.59 -5.98 -25.26
CA LYS A 226 -12.94 -5.96 -26.69
C LYS A 226 -14.45 -6.13 -26.87
N ALA A 227 -15.07 -7.04 -26.13
CA ALA A 227 -16.52 -7.28 -26.20
C ALA A 227 -17.35 -6.05 -25.84
N VAL A 228 -16.86 -5.18 -24.95
CA VAL A 228 -17.58 -3.97 -24.50
C VAL A 228 -17.06 -2.66 -25.11
N GLY A 229 -16.12 -2.74 -26.05
CA GLY A 229 -15.54 -1.57 -26.72
C GLY A 229 -14.57 -0.74 -25.85
N LEU A 230 -14.08 -1.26 -24.72
CA LEU A 230 -13.10 -0.60 -23.85
C LEU A 230 -11.66 -0.82 -24.33
N VAL A 231 -11.38 -0.36 -25.56
CA VAL A 231 -10.09 -0.55 -26.24
C VAL A 231 -9.45 0.80 -26.60
N ARG A 232 -8.12 0.83 -26.61
CA ARG A 232 -7.31 1.95 -27.12
C ARG A 232 -6.49 1.50 -28.32
N PRO A 233 -6.02 2.42 -29.19
CA PRO A 233 -5.13 2.07 -30.29
C PRO A 233 -3.85 1.36 -29.83
N GLY A 234 -3.30 0.45 -30.65
CA GLY A 234 -2.01 -0.22 -30.40
C GLY A 234 -2.08 -1.66 -29.87
N GLY A 235 -3.02 -2.47 -30.35
CA GLY A 235 -3.01 -3.93 -30.19
C GLY A 235 -2.10 -4.62 -31.22
N ARG A 236 -1.51 -5.78 -30.87
CA ARG A 236 -0.63 -6.55 -31.79
C ARG A 236 -1.37 -7.05 -33.04
N ASP A 237 -2.68 -7.19 -32.96
CA ASP A 237 -3.59 -7.73 -33.95
C ASP A 237 -4.41 -6.65 -34.67
N GLY A 238 -4.10 -5.36 -34.44
CA GLY A 238 -4.85 -4.24 -35.01
C GLY A 238 -6.23 -4.00 -34.38
N THR A 239 -6.70 -4.86 -33.48
CA THR A 239 -8.06 -4.78 -32.87
C THR A 239 -8.14 -3.85 -31.64
N GLY A 240 -7.05 -3.13 -31.36
CA GLY A 240 -6.91 -2.31 -30.16
C GLY A 240 -6.48 -3.11 -28.92
N ARG A 241 -6.06 -2.39 -27.89
CA ARG A 241 -5.60 -2.93 -26.61
C ARG A 241 -6.60 -2.54 -25.53
N GLY A 242 -7.10 -3.50 -24.77
CA GLY A 242 -8.00 -3.27 -23.64
C GLY A 242 -7.41 -2.27 -22.65
N THR A 243 -8.25 -1.35 -22.17
CA THR A 243 -7.86 -0.29 -21.24
C THR A 243 -7.80 -0.78 -19.79
N VAL A 244 -8.40 -1.94 -19.49
CA VAL A 244 -8.44 -2.54 -18.16
C VAL A 244 -7.31 -3.54 -17.94
N SER A 245 -6.86 -3.64 -16.68
CA SER A 245 -5.88 -4.63 -16.23
C SER A 245 -6.23 -5.11 -14.83
N ALA A 246 -5.67 -6.25 -14.41
CA ALA A 246 -5.93 -6.82 -13.08
C ALA A 246 -5.66 -5.84 -11.92
N HIS A 247 -4.66 -4.96 -12.07
CA HIS A 247 -4.34 -3.97 -11.04
C HIS A 247 -5.40 -2.87 -10.92
N ARG A 248 -6.18 -2.60 -11.98
CA ARG A 248 -7.26 -1.60 -11.91
C ARG A 248 -8.41 -2.09 -11.03
N PHE A 249 -8.75 -3.38 -11.01
CA PHE A 249 -9.73 -3.93 -10.07
C PHE A 249 -9.33 -3.69 -8.61
N ARG A 250 -8.05 -3.87 -8.29
CA ARG A 250 -7.53 -3.54 -6.96
C ARG A 250 -7.69 -2.06 -6.62
N HIS A 251 -7.41 -1.17 -7.57
CA HIS A 251 -7.64 0.25 -7.37
C HIS A 251 -9.13 0.56 -7.19
N THR A 252 -10.02 -0.08 -7.95
CA THR A 252 -11.48 0.04 -7.77
C THR A 252 -11.91 -0.35 -6.36
N VAL A 253 -11.45 -1.47 -5.82
CA VAL A 253 -11.76 -1.86 -4.43
C VAL A 253 -11.22 -0.84 -3.43
N GLY A 254 -9.98 -0.36 -3.61
CA GLY A 254 -9.39 0.65 -2.73
C GLY A 254 -10.15 1.98 -2.74
N THR A 255 -10.50 2.47 -3.93
CA THR A 255 -11.29 3.69 -4.12
C THR A 255 -12.70 3.53 -3.55
N GLN A 256 -13.41 2.44 -3.86
CA GLN A 256 -14.77 2.21 -3.34
C GLN A 256 -14.80 2.08 -1.81
N LEU A 257 -13.77 1.47 -1.20
CA LEU A 257 -13.65 1.44 0.27
C LEU A 257 -13.46 2.85 0.84
N ALA A 258 -12.59 3.67 0.23
CA ALA A 258 -12.36 5.04 0.66
C ALA A 258 -13.62 5.91 0.52
N GLU A 259 -14.26 5.88 -0.66
CA GLU A 259 -15.49 6.65 -0.94
C GLU A 259 -16.65 6.30 -0.01
N ARG A 260 -16.70 5.04 0.47
CA ARG A 260 -17.71 4.58 1.44
C ARG A 260 -17.30 4.79 2.90
N GLY A 261 -16.24 5.55 3.16
CA GLY A 261 -15.81 5.94 4.50
C GLY A 261 -15.08 4.83 5.28
N ALA A 262 -14.51 3.83 4.61
CA ALA A 262 -13.71 2.82 5.30
C ALA A 262 -12.47 3.47 5.93
N LYS A 263 -12.18 3.11 7.19
CA LYS A 263 -11.01 3.61 7.92
C LYS A 263 -9.73 3.22 7.18
N LEU A 264 -8.72 4.10 7.20
CA LEU A 264 -7.45 3.89 6.48
C LEU A 264 -6.78 2.56 6.85
N HIS A 265 -6.80 2.17 8.13
CA HIS A 265 -6.25 0.89 8.58
C HIS A 265 -7.01 -0.31 8.00
N THR A 266 -8.32 -0.20 7.78
CA THR A 266 -9.15 -1.23 7.14
C THR A 266 -8.75 -1.39 5.69
N ILE A 267 -8.59 -0.29 4.95
CA ILE A 267 -8.11 -0.30 3.55
C ILE A 267 -6.73 -0.95 3.48
N MET A 268 -5.81 -0.57 4.38
CA MET A 268 -4.48 -1.16 4.45
C MET A 268 -4.53 -2.67 4.71
N LYS A 269 -5.39 -3.11 5.64
CA LYS A 269 -5.55 -4.53 5.98
C LYS A 269 -6.12 -5.31 4.79
N VAL A 270 -7.20 -4.84 4.16
CA VAL A 270 -7.84 -5.52 3.01
C VAL A 270 -6.88 -5.63 1.83
N LEU A 271 -6.20 -4.54 1.48
CA LEU A 271 -5.30 -4.52 0.34
C LEU A 271 -3.92 -5.11 0.65
N GLY A 272 -3.56 -5.31 1.92
CA GLY A 272 -2.22 -5.74 2.31
C GLY A 272 -1.16 -4.68 1.97
N HIS A 273 -1.37 -3.46 2.45
CA HIS A 273 -0.40 -2.36 2.36
C HIS A 273 0.51 -2.36 3.59
N THR A 274 1.82 -2.26 3.38
CA THR A 274 2.82 -2.22 4.45
C THR A 274 3.14 -0.80 4.93
N SER A 275 2.72 0.21 4.18
CA SER A 275 2.90 1.61 4.55
C SER A 275 1.60 2.39 4.35
N VAL A 276 1.43 3.41 5.19
CA VAL A 276 0.30 4.34 5.13
C VAL A 276 0.27 5.06 3.77
N SER A 277 1.43 5.45 3.24
CA SER A 277 1.57 6.13 1.94
C SER A 277 0.95 5.34 0.78
N MET A 278 0.95 4.00 0.83
CA MET A 278 0.28 3.19 -0.19
C MET A 278 -1.24 3.29 -0.13
N ALA A 279 -1.82 3.51 1.05
CA ALA A 279 -3.27 3.62 1.23
C ALA A 279 -3.79 5.04 1.08
N LEU A 280 -2.97 6.05 1.42
CA LEU A 280 -3.29 7.47 1.21
C LEU A 280 -3.60 7.82 -0.24
N VAL A 281 -3.12 7.01 -1.20
CA VAL A 281 -3.45 7.18 -2.62
C VAL A 281 -4.96 7.11 -2.90
N TYR A 282 -5.74 6.43 -2.05
CA TYR A 282 -7.21 6.35 -2.15
C TYR A 282 -7.93 7.37 -1.27
N ALA A 283 -7.25 7.85 -0.23
CA ALA A 283 -7.81 8.79 0.75
C ALA A 283 -7.55 10.24 0.31
N GLN A 284 -7.67 10.54 -0.99
CA GLN A 284 -7.68 11.93 -1.42
C GLN A 284 -8.98 12.54 -0.91
N VAL A 285 -8.87 13.19 0.25
CA VAL A 285 -10.01 13.79 0.93
C VAL A 285 -10.53 14.90 0.03
N SER A 286 -11.75 14.73 -0.49
CA SER A 286 -12.44 15.83 -1.15
C SER A 286 -12.78 16.90 -0.10
N ASP A 287 -12.86 18.17 -0.51
CA ASP A 287 -13.25 19.26 0.42
C ASP A 287 -14.58 18.98 1.13
N GLN A 288 -15.50 18.25 0.46
CA GLN A 288 -16.76 17.79 1.07
C GLN A 288 -16.55 16.78 2.19
N GLU A 289 -15.58 15.88 2.04
CA GLU A 289 -15.25 14.89 3.06
C GLU A 289 -14.51 15.52 4.24
N VAL A 290 -13.61 16.50 3.99
CA VAL A 290 -13.03 17.34 5.04
C VAL A 290 -14.14 18.03 5.82
N LEU A 291 -15.11 18.64 5.13
CA LEU A 291 -16.24 19.34 5.75
C LEU A 291 -17.15 18.38 6.53
N ARG A 292 -17.41 17.17 6.01
CA ARG A 292 -18.20 16.13 6.70
C ARG A 292 -17.52 15.74 8.00
N ASP A 293 -16.24 15.39 7.95
CA ASP A 293 -15.49 14.93 9.12
C ASP A 293 -15.31 16.06 10.14
N TYR A 294 -15.05 17.29 9.67
CA TYR A 294 -15.03 18.48 10.50
C TYR A 294 -16.37 18.69 11.21
N ARG A 295 -17.50 18.62 10.50
CA ARG A 295 -18.84 18.78 11.10
C ARG A 295 -19.21 17.63 12.03
N ALA A 296 -18.75 16.41 11.76
CA ALA A 296 -19.00 15.28 12.65
C ALA A 296 -18.34 15.47 14.02
N VAL A 297 -17.20 16.17 14.08
CA VAL A 297 -16.44 16.42 15.32
C VAL A 297 -16.76 17.78 15.94
N LEU A 298 -16.97 18.82 15.12
CA LEU A 298 -17.06 20.23 15.52
C LEU A 298 -18.37 20.90 15.05
N GLY A 299 -19.37 20.11 14.65
CA GLY A 299 -20.67 20.60 14.24
C GLY A 299 -21.47 21.23 15.39
N PRO A 300 -22.59 21.91 15.08
CA PRO A 300 -23.47 22.47 16.11
C PRO A 300 -23.99 21.36 17.03
N GLY A 301 -23.61 21.41 18.32
CA GLY A 301 -23.91 20.36 19.31
C GLY A 301 -22.73 19.47 19.71
N ALA A 302 -21.55 19.63 19.10
CA ALA A 302 -20.33 19.01 19.60
C ALA A 302 -19.99 19.60 20.98
N THR A 303 -19.98 18.76 22.01
CA THR A 303 -19.59 19.13 23.37
C THR A 303 -18.09 19.45 23.40
N ILE A 304 -17.73 20.70 23.08
CA ILE A 304 -16.33 21.19 23.06
C ILE A 304 -15.72 21.17 24.47
N ALA A 305 -16.56 21.22 25.51
CA ALA A 305 -16.17 21.09 26.90
C ALA A 305 -17.27 20.36 27.67
N GLY A 306 -16.90 19.46 28.59
CA GLY A 306 -17.82 18.56 29.29
C GLY A 306 -18.94 19.26 30.08
N PRO A 307 -19.86 18.51 30.71
CA PRO A 307 -21.09 19.04 31.33
C PRO A 307 -20.85 20.23 32.27
N ALA A 308 -19.78 20.18 33.06
CA ALA A 308 -19.40 21.25 33.98
C ALA A 308 -19.05 22.58 33.29
N ALA A 309 -18.51 22.54 32.06
CA ALA A 309 -18.19 23.74 31.29
C ALA A 309 -19.44 24.39 30.66
N GLU A 310 -20.50 23.61 30.46
CA GLU A 310 -21.81 24.08 30.02
C GLU A 310 -22.60 24.65 31.20
N GLU A 311 -22.52 24.01 32.37
CA GLU A 311 -23.03 24.54 33.65
C GLU A 311 -22.35 25.86 34.04
N LEU A 312 -21.02 25.97 33.87
CA LEU A 312 -20.28 27.22 34.04
C LEU A 312 -20.74 28.32 33.08
N ARG A 313 -20.94 27.98 31.80
CA ARG A 313 -21.40 28.94 30.78
C ARG A 313 -22.81 29.45 31.08
N ASN A 314 -23.67 28.59 31.60
CA ASN A 314 -25.05 28.91 31.94
C ASN A 314 -25.20 29.47 33.36
N SER A 315 -24.09 29.75 34.07
CA SER A 315 -24.09 30.21 35.47
C SER A 315 -24.91 29.34 36.42
N ALA A 316 -25.01 28.04 36.11
CA ALA A 316 -25.87 27.08 36.79
C ALA A 316 -25.01 26.01 37.48
N LEU A 317 -24.07 26.44 38.32
CA LEU A 317 -23.31 25.51 39.16
C LEU A 317 -24.16 25.13 40.38
N PRO A 318 -24.51 23.84 40.57
CA PRO A 318 -25.16 23.39 41.79
C PRO A 318 -24.28 23.68 43.01
N ASP A 319 -24.91 23.95 44.16
CA ASP A 319 -24.18 24.24 45.41
C ASP A 319 -23.18 23.13 45.77
N ALA A 320 -23.50 21.87 45.48
CA ALA A 320 -22.58 20.74 45.67
C ALA A 320 -21.31 20.82 44.81
N SER A 321 -21.41 21.34 43.58
CA SER A 321 -20.27 21.55 42.68
C SER A 321 -19.42 22.73 43.14
N VAL A 322 -20.06 23.78 43.67
CA VAL A 322 -19.38 24.93 44.28
C VAL A 322 -18.67 24.52 45.57
N ASP A 323 -19.30 23.71 46.40
CA ASP A 323 -18.70 23.19 47.63
C ASP A 323 -17.56 22.23 47.34
N TRP A 324 -17.71 21.35 46.34
CA TRP A 324 -16.59 20.52 45.87
C TRP A 324 -15.44 21.40 45.37
N LEU A 325 -15.70 22.43 44.57
CA LEU A 325 -14.69 23.38 44.10
C LEU A 325 -14.02 24.06 45.30
N LYS A 326 -14.76 24.68 46.22
CA LYS A 326 -14.20 25.31 47.44
C LYS A 326 -13.36 24.33 48.26
N THR A 327 -13.81 23.08 48.38
CA THR A 327 -13.13 22.02 49.14
C THR A 327 -11.86 21.52 48.44
N ASN A 328 -11.79 21.59 47.11
CA ASN A 328 -10.67 21.07 46.32
C ASN A 328 -9.77 22.17 45.72
N PHE A 329 -10.19 23.43 45.73
CA PHE A 329 -9.47 24.57 45.15
C PHE A 329 -8.17 24.87 45.90
N PHE A 330 -8.14 24.56 47.20
CA PHE A 330 -6.96 24.72 48.05
C PHE A 330 -6.10 23.46 48.17
N LYS A 331 -6.43 22.38 47.46
CA LYS A 331 -5.58 21.18 47.45
C LYS A 331 -4.41 21.39 46.51
N THR A 332 -3.25 21.69 47.07
CA THR A 332 -1.99 21.70 46.33
C THR A 332 -1.60 20.27 46.00
N GLU A 333 -1.32 19.97 44.72
CA GLU A 333 -0.77 18.67 44.30
C GLU A 333 0.73 18.64 44.59
N LEU A 334 1.16 17.68 45.39
CA LEU A 334 2.56 17.35 45.67
C LEU A 334 2.93 16.04 44.96
N GLU A 335 4.22 15.77 44.81
CA GLU A 335 4.73 14.59 44.10
C GLU A 335 4.23 13.24 44.67
N LEU A 336 3.79 13.20 45.93
CA LEU A 336 3.30 12.00 46.61
C LEU A 336 1.78 12.00 46.91
N GLY A 337 1.02 13.01 46.44
CA GLY A 337 -0.43 13.09 46.66
C GLY A 337 -0.93 14.52 46.93
N ARG A 338 -2.09 14.63 47.59
CA ARG A 338 -2.75 15.92 47.85
C ARG A 338 -2.52 16.38 49.29
N CYS A 339 -2.07 17.62 49.46
CA CYS A 339 -1.94 18.25 50.78
C CYS A 339 -3.25 18.94 51.17
N LEU A 340 -3.70 18.76 52.41
CA LEU A 340 -4.90 19.41 52.99
C LEU A 340 -4.55 20.62 53.87
N ARG A 341 -3.29 21.04 53.89
CA ARG A 341 -2.79 22.12 54.74
C ARG A 341 -3.42 23.46 54.33
N LEU A 342 -3.94 24.19 55.29
CA LEU A 342 -4.60 25.48 55.04
C LEU A 342 -3.54 26.59 54.85
N PRO A 343 -3.81 27.63 54.03
CA PRO A 343 -2.86 28.74 53.84
C PRO A 343 -2.41 29.44 55.12
N ALA A 344 -3.23 29.40 56.17
CA ALA A 344 -2.93 29.96 57.49
C ALA A 344 -1.86 29.15 58.28
N GLU A 345 -1.61 27.91 57.90
CA GLU A 345 -0.70 27.00 58.60
C GLU A 345 0.76 27.14 58.12
N GLY A 346 1.05 28.08 57.20
CA GLY A 346 2.38 28.36 56.67
C GLY A 346 2.94 27.26 55.74
N PRO A 347 4.10 27.50 55.10
CA PRO A 347 4.71 26.55 54.17
C PRO A 347 5.05 25.21 54.84
N CYS A 348 4.85 24.12 54.09
CA CYS A 348 5.21 22.78 54.54
C CYS A 348 6.73 22.62 54.61
N GLU A 349 7.27 21.88 55.58
CA GLU A 349 8.68 21.46 55.55
C GLU A 349 9.04 20.69 54.26
N CYS A 350 8.04 20.07 53.62
CA CYS A 350 8.16 19.40 52.34
C CYS A 350 8.36 20.33 51.12
N ASP A 351 8.10 21.64 51.26
CA ASP A 351 8.39 22.68 50.25
C ASP A 351 9.78 23.31 50.43
N LEU A 352 10.55 22.92 51.45
CA LEU A 352 11.92 23.39 51.58
C LEU A 352 12.79 22.60 50.59
N PRO A 353 13.41 23.24 49.58
CA PRO A 353 14.30 22.55 48.67
C PRO A 353 15.41 21.93 49.53
N SER A 354 15.59 20.62 49.40
CA SER A 354 16.65 19.89 50.08
C SER A 354 17.99 20.57 49.79
N GLY A 355 18.42 21.41 50.72
CA GLY A 355 19.73 22.02 50.71
C GLY A 355 20.74 20.90 50.80
N ARG A 356 21.29 20.48 49.66
CA ARG A 356 22.59 19.81 49.64
C ARG A 356 23.57 20.81 50.26
N SER A 357 23.88 20.62 51.53
CA SER A 357 25.10 21.13 52.12
C SER A 357 26.26 20.54 51.31
N ARG A 358 26.90 21.37 50.50
CA ARG A 358 28.29 21.16 50.12
C ARG A 358 29.09 21.39 51.38
N ASP A 359 29.72 20.34 51.90
CA ASP A 359 30.96 20.39 52.70
C ASP A 359 31.49 18.95 52.82
N GLU A 360 32.49 18.64 51.99
CA GLU A 360 33.76 17.95 52.27
C GLU A 360 34.52 17.65 50.97
#